data_AF-A0A924LMS4-F1
#
_entry.id   AF-A0A924LMS4-F1
#
_cell.length_a   1.000
_cell.length_b   1.000
_cell.length_c   1.000
_cell.angle_alpha   90.00
_cell.angle_beta   90.00
_cell.angle_gamma   90.00
#
_symmetry.space_group_name_H-M   'P 1'
#
loop_
_entity.id
_entity.type
_entity.pdbx_description
1 polymer ?
#
loop_
_entity_poly.entity_id
_entity_poly.type
_entity_poly.pdbx_seq_one_letter_code
_entity_poly.pdbx_strand_id
1 'polypeptide(L)' 'FPTIVASISSRLLALPAASVVHTGHGDDTTIGAEAPHLQEWLDRGH' A
#
# COMPACT_ATOMS: atom_id res chain seq x y z
N PHE A 1 -10.91 3.56 -8.10
CA PHE A 1 -10.64 2.13 -8.43
C PHE A 1 -10.84 1.24 -7.20
N PRO A 2 -12.10 0.95 -6.83
CA PRO A 2 -12.43 0.34 -5.53
C PRO A 2 -11.82 -1.05 -5.33
N THR A 3 -11.72 -1.85 -6.41
CA THR A 3 -11.19 -3.22 -6.33
C THR A 3 -9.71 -3.26 -5.92
N ILE A 4 -8.88 -2.39 -6.50
CA ILE A 4 -7.45 -2.35 -6.19
C ILE A 4 -7.22 -1.83 -4.78
N VAL A 5 -7.92 -0.76 -4.40
CA VAL A 5 -7.85 -0.19 -3.04
C VAL A 5 -8.26 -1.23 -2.00
N ALA A 6 -9.39 -1.91 -2.21
CA ALA A 6 -9.85 -2.97 -1.30
C ALA A 6 -8.83 -4.12 -1.20
N SER A 7 -8.22 -4.52 -2.32
CA SER A 7 -7.18 -5.56 -2.33
C SER A 7 -5.93 -5.14 -1.56
N ILE A 8 -5.44 -3.92 -1.76
CA ILE A 8 -4.25 -3.38 -1.07
C ILE A 8 -4.51 -3.30 0.43
N SER A 9 -5.64 -2.72 0.84
CA SER A 9 -5.96 -2.56 2.26
C SER A 9 -6.18 -3.89 3.00
N SER A 10 -6.87 -4.85 2.37
CA SER A 10 -7.22 -6.12 3.04
C SER A 10 -6.11 -7.17 2.99
N ARG A 11 -5.19 -7.09 2.03
CA ARG A 11 -4.17 -8.12 1.82
C ARG A 11 -2.77 -7.63 2.12
N LEU A 12 -2.36 -6.50 1.53
CA LEU A 12 -0.98 -6.02 1.65
C LEU A 12 -0.77 -5.26 2.96
N LEU A 13 -1.65 -4.32 3.29
CA LEU A 13 -1.52 -3.51 4.51
C LEU A 13 -1.89 -4.27 5.80
N ALA A 14 -2.36 -5.51 5.68
CA ALA A 14 -2.54 -6.44 6.80
C ALA A 14 -1.25 -7.20 7.17
N LEU A 15 -0.20 -7.10 6.35
CA LEU A 15 1.08 -7.75 6.62
C LEU A 15 1.89 -6.97 7.68
N PRO A 16 2.88 -7.62 8.33
CA PRO A 16 3.76 -6.95 9.27
C PRO A 16 4.44 -5.72 8.64
N ALA A 17 4.60 -4.64 9.42
CA ALA A 17 5.19 -3.39 8.93
C ALA A 17 6.62 -3.56 8.36
N ALA A 18 7.38 -4.53 8.87
CA ALA A 18 8.73 -4.85 8.41
C ALA A 18 8.77 -5.69 7.12
N SER A 19 7.62 -6.12 6.58
CA SER A 19 7.57 -6.84 5.32
C SER A 19 8.07 -5.95 4.18
N VAL A 20 9.09 -6.44 3.47
CA VAL A 20 9.68 -5.75 2.32
C VAL A 20 8.77 -5.93 1.10
N VAL A 21 8.55 -4.84 0.39
CA VAL A 21 7.84 -4.78 -0.87
C VAL A 21 8.88 -4.56 -1.97
N HIS A 22 9.08 -5.59 -2.78
CA HIS A 22 9.91 -5.51 -3.99
C HIS A 22 9.07 -4.90 -5.11
N THR A 23 9.26 -3.61 -5.34
CA THR A 23 8.48 -2.85 -6.30
C THR A 23 8.80 -3.29 -7.73
N GLY A 24 7.85 -3.15 -8.65
CA GLY A 24 8.11 -3.42 -10.07
C GLY A 24 9.04 -2.38 -10.73
N HIS A 25 9.21 -1.22 -10.10
CA HIS A 25 10.07 -0.12 -10.51
C HIS A 25 10.50 0.70 -9.29
N GLY A 26 11.75 1.12 -9.28
CA GLY A 26 12.33 1.89 -8.18
C GLY A 26 12.97 0.99 -7.14
N ASP A 27 13.24 1.56 -5.97
CA ASP A 27 13.84 0.85 -4.84
C ASP A 27 12.79 0.01 -4.10
N ASP A 28 13.29 -0.92 -3.28
CA ASP A 28 12.47 -1.65 -2.33
C ASP A 28 11.87 -0.69 -1.29
N THR A 29 10.67 -1.02 -0.82
CA THR A 29 10.00 -0.31 0.27
C THR A 29 9.52 -1.31 1.33
N THR A 30 8.77 -0.87 2.33
CA THR A 30 8.14 -1.74 3.33
C THR A 30 6.67 -1.41 3.50
N ILE A 31 5.90 -2.38 4.00
CA ILE A 31 4.47 -2.16 4.30
C ILE A 31 4.28 -0.99 5.28
N GLY A 32 5.16 -0.85 6.28
CA GLY A 32 5.10 0.26 7.23
C GLY A 32 5.36 1.63 6.61
N ALA A 33 6.24 1.69 5.59
CA ALA A 33 6.53 2.93 4.87
C ALA A 33 5.36 3.36 3.95
N GLU A 34 4.66 2.41 3.33
CA GLU A 34 3.57 2.70 2.39
C GLU A 34 2.19 2.89 3.07
N ALA A 35 1.97 2.32 4.25
CA ALA A 35 0.67 2.35 4.93
C ALA A 35 0.06 3.76 5.14
N PRO A 36 0.83 4.82 5.49
CA PRO A 36 0.28 6.16 5.64
C PRO A 36 -0.24 6.78 4.34
N HIS A 37 0.26 6.33 3.18
CA HIS A 37 -0.08 6.91 1.87
C HIS A 37 -1.46 6.46 1.36
N LEU A 38 -2.04 5.42 1.95
CA LEU A 38 -3.38 4.96 1.59
C LEU A 38 -4.43 6.06 1.75
N GLN A 39 -4.34 6.85 2.83
CA GLN A 39 -5.30 7.93 3.08
C GLN A 39 -5.20 9.03 2.02
N GLU A 40 -3.99 9.36 1.57
CA GLU A 40 -3.77 10.32 0.48
C GLU A 40 -4.42 9.84 -0.83
N TRP A 41 -4.34 8.54 -1.14
CA TRP A 41 -4.96 7.98 -2.34
C TRP A 41 -6.49 7.98 -2.26
N LEU A 42 -7.06 7.77 -1.08
CA LEU A 42 -8.50 7.85 -0.83
C LEU A 42 -9.00 9.31 -0.95
N ASP A 43 -8.27 10.26 -0.36
CA ASP A 43 -8.63 11.67 -0.32
C ASP A 43 -8.54 12.34 -1.70
N ARG A 44 -7.66 11.84 -2.58
CA ARG A 44 -7.54 12.31 -3.97
C ARG A 44 -8.72 11.94 -4.87
N GLY A 45 -9.70 11.19 -4.35
CA GLY A 45 -11.02 11.03 -4.96
C GLY A 45 -11.01 10.20 -6.24
N HIS A 46 -11.14 8.88 -6.10
CA HIS A 46 -11.42 7.95 -7.20
C HIS A 46 -12.49 6.90 -6.87
#